data_AF-A0A0F9IHM0-F1
#
_entry.id   AF-A0A0F9IHM0-F1
#
_cell.length_a   1.000
_cell.length_b   1.000
_cell.length_c   1.000
_cell.angle_alpha   90.00
_cell.angle_beta   90.00
_cell.angle_gamma   90.00
#
_symmetry.space_group_name_H-M   'P 1'
#
loop_
_entity.id
_entity.type
_entity.pdbx_description
1 polymer ?
#
loop_
_entity_poly.entity_id
_entity_poly.type
_entity_poly.pdbx_seq_one_letter_code
_entity_poly.pdbx_strand_id
1 'polypeptide(L)'
;MGRPKGRVPWNKGQTQFTDERIKKWSGENHFNWKGGKAFVTRIRRCSRYTEWVKAIFKRDNYTCQMCPKRGGNLQADHYPKMFCDIVSDNNISSYKEALNCQELWNINNGRTLCVPCHKKTFKFKGNQFIQVN
;
A
#
# COMPACT_ATOMS: atom_id res chain seq x y z
N MET A 1 -11.03 -24.16 43.94
CA MET A 1 -11.77 -22.89 43.97
C MET A 1 -11.67 -22.25 42.58
N GLY A 2 -12.79 -22.04 41.88
CA GLY A 2 -12.80 -21.42 40.55
C GLY A 2 -12.72 -19.89 40.64
N ARG A 3 -11.95 -19.25 39.76
CA ARG A 3 -11.87 -17.78 39.70
C ARG A 3 -13.24 -17.18 39.37
N PRO A 4 -13.69 -16.12 40.06
CA PRO A 4 -14.94 -15.44 39.71
C PRO A 4 -14.85 -14.86 38.30
N LYS A 5 -15.95 -14.96 37.54
CA LYS A 5 -16.04 -14.37 36.19
C LYS A 5 -15.84 -12.85 36.29
N GLY A 6 -14.93 -12.32 35.47
CA GLY A 6 -14.67 -10.88 35.38
C GLY A 6 -15.91 -10.09 34.95
N ARG A 7 -15.98 -8.82 35.36
CA ARG A 7 -17.08 -7.92 34.96
C ARG A 7 -17.11 -7.75 33.45
N VAL A 8 -18.32 -7.74 32.89
CA VAL A 8 -18.54 -7.41 31.48
C VAL A 8 -18.24 -5.92 31.27
N PRO A 9 -17.37 -5.56 30.31
CA PRO A 9 -17.08 -4.17 30.02
C PRO A 9 -18.29 -3.47 29.37
N TRP A 10 -18.45 -2.18 29.65
CA TRP A 10 -19.61 -1.36 29.27
C TRP A 10 -19.83 -1.24 27.75
N ASN A 11 -18.81 -1.54 26.95
CA ASN A 11 -18.82 -1.48 25.49
C ASN A 11 -19.02 -2.85 24.82
N LYS A 12 -19.32 -3.91 25.60
CA LYS A 12 -19.48 -5.25 25.03
C LYS A 12 -20.62 -5.27 23.99
N GLY A 13 -20.29 -5.64 22.75
CA GLY A 13 -21.24 -5.67 21.63
C GLY A 13 -21.30 -4.36 20.82
N GLN A 14 -20.66 -3.29 21.28
CA GLN A 14 -20.46 -2.10 20.45
C GLN A 14 -19.33 -2.34 19.44
N THR A 15 -19.61 -2.03 18.18
CA THR A 15 -18.64 -2.03 17.08
C THR A 15 -18.44 -0.60 16.61
N GLN A 16 -17.37 -0.36 15.84
CA GLN A 16 -17.16 0.94 15.17
C GLN A 16 -18.36 1.41 14.30
N PHE A 17 -19.23 0.47 13.90
CA PHE A 17 -20.40 0.75 13.07
C PHE A 17 -21.66 1.05 13.89
N THR A 18 -21.74 0.50 15.10
CA THR A 18 -22.92 0.62 15.97
C THR A 18 -22.73 1.64 17.09
N ASP A 19 -21.50 2.06 17.37
CA ASP A 19 -21.19 3.09 18.36
C ASP A 19 -21.25 4.49 17.73
N GLU A 20 -22.31 5.22 18.04
CA GLU A 20 -22.56 6.57 17.51
C GLU A 20 -21.42 7.56 17.85
N ARG A 21 -20.74 7.38 18.99
CA ARG A 21 -19.62 8.24 19.39
C ARG A 21 -18.43 8.09 18.46
N ILE A 22 -18.17 6.85 18.01
CA ILE A 22 -17.12 6.55 17.02
C ILE A 22 -17.55 7.08 15.65
N LYS A 23 -18.81 6.82 15.26
CA LYS A 23 -19.34 7.25 13.95
C LYS A 23 -19.22 8.77 13.74
N LYS A 24 -19.50 9.57 14.79
CA LYS A 24 -19.40 11.03 14.77
C LYS A 24 -18.03 11.55 14.34
N TRP A 25 -16.96 10.86 14.73
CA TRP A 25 -15.58 11.25 14.44
C TRP A 25 -14.91 10.34 13.42
N SER A 26 -15.68 9.72 12.52
CA SER A 26 -15.17 8.76 11.53
C SER A 26 -15.34 9.24 10.09
N GLY A 27 -14.67 8.59 9.15
CA GLY A 27 -14.79 8.91 7.72
C GLY A 27 -14.39 10.35 7.44
N GLU A 28 -15.22 11.06 6.69
CA GLU A 28 -15.01 12.47 6.34
C GLU A 28 -15.08 13.45 7.51
N ASN A 29 -15.72 13.04 8.61
CA ASN A 29 -15.82 13.86 9.81
C ASN A 29 -14.58 13.77 10.70
N HIS A 30 -13.64 12.85 10.43
CA HIS A 30 -12.41 12.74 11.19
C HIS A 30 -11.41 13.83 10.75
N PHE A 31 -10.82 14.58 11.68
CA PHE A 31 -9.88 15.68 11.39
C PHE A 31 -8.65 15.24 10.54
N ASN A 32 -8.17 14.00 10.71
CA ASN A 32 -7.13 13.39 9.87
C ASN A 32 -7.63 12.78 8.53
N TRP A 33 -8.88 12.99 8.11
CA TRP A 33 -9.38 12.44 6.85
C TRP A 33 -8.66 13.05 5.65
N LYS A 34 -8.20 12.20 4.72
CA LYS A 34 -7.43 12.61 3.53
C LYS A 34 -8.17 12.26 2.24
N GLY A 35 -9.47 12.55 2.19
CA GLY A 35 -10.29 12.35 0.98
C GLY A 35 -10.42 10.90 0.53
N GLY A 36 -10.61 9.96 1.47
CA GLY A 36 -10.86 8.55 1.14
C GLY A 36 -9.65 7.74 0.65
N LYS A 37 -8.43 8.30 0.62
CA LYS A 37 -7.20 7.63 0.12
C LYS A 37 -6.65 6.51 1.01
N ALA A 38 -7.41 6.07 2.03
CA ALA A 38 -7.02 4.94 2.89
C ALA A 38 -6.83 3.64 2.08
N PHE A 39 -7.56 3.49 0.96
CA PHE A 39 -7.44 2.30 0.11
C PHE A 39 -6.04 2.15 -0.50
N VAL A 40 -5.31 3.24 -0.78
CA VAL A 40 -3.94 3.19 -1.32
C VAL A 40 -3.00 2.44 -0.37
N THR A 41 -3.11 2.74 0.94
CA THR A 41 -2.36 2.01 1.97
C THR A 41 -2.77 0.55 2.02
N ARG A 42 -4.07 0.26 1.84
CA ARG A 42 -4.60 -1.11 1.81
C ARG A 42 -4.07 -1.92 0.61
N ILE A 43 -3.90 -1.30 -0.56
CA ILE A 43 -3.28 -1.94 -1.74
C ILE A 43 -1.87 -2.42 -1.39
N ARG A 44 -1.02 -1.56 -0.81
CA ARG A 44 0.37 -1.90 -0.48
C ARG A 44 0.53 -2.90 0.66
N ARG A 45 -0.53 -3.15 1.44
CA ARG A 45 -0.55 -4.08 2.58
C ARG A 45 -1.28 -5.39 2.30
N CYS A 46 -1.87 -5.55 1.11
CA CYS A 46 -2.61 -6.77 0.81
C CYS A 46 -1.69 -7.93 0.40
N SER A 47 -2.22 -9.15 0.47
CA SER A 47 -1.52 -10.37 0.04
C SER A 47 -1.09 -10.29 -1.42
N ARG A 48 -1.95 -9.76 -2.30
CA ARG A 48 -1.66 -9.63 -3.73
C ARG A 48 -0.45 -8.74 -4.02
N TYR A 49 -0.26 -7.67 -3.26
CA TYR A 49 0.97 -6.87 -3.36
C TYR A 49 2.20 -7.67 -2.94
N THR A 50 2.09 -8.43 -1.85
CA THR A 50 3.18 -9.31 -1.40
C THR A 50 3.52 -10.38 -2.44
N GLU A 51 2.53 -10.98 -3.08
CA GLU A 51 2.70 -11.95 -4.18
C GLU A 51 3.35 -11.31 -5.41
N TRP A 52 2.88 -10.13 -5.82
CA TRP A 52 3.46 -9.36 -6.92
C TRP A 52 4.94 -9.04 -6.68
N VAL A 53 5.30 -8.53 -5.48
CA VAL A 53 6.69 -8.26 -5.11
C VAL A 53 7.54 -9.54 -5.15
N LYS A 54 7.04 -10.65 -4.59
CA LYS A 54 7.74 -11.94 -4.61
C LYS A 54 7.99 -12.43 -6.03
N ALA A 55 7.02 -12.28 -6.93
CA ALA A 55 7.15 -12.69 -8.31
C ALA A 55 8.22 -11.88 -9.05
N ILE A 56 8.27 -10.57 -8.85
CA ILE A 56 9.30 -9.69 -9.41
C ILE A 56 10.68 -10.05 -8.88
N PHE A 57 10.81 -10.21 -7.56
CA PHE A 57 12.09 -10.60 -6.95
C PHE A 57 12.57 -11.94 -7.47
N LYS A 58 11.67 -12.92 -7.64
CA LYS A 58 12.02 -14.21 -8.23
C LYS A 58 12.47 -14.08 -9.68
N ARG A 59 11.75 -13.32 -10.51
CA ARG A 59 12.11 -13.04 -11.92
C ARG A 59 13.49 -12.40 -12.03
N ASP A 60 13.75 -11.40 -11.20
CA ASP A 60 15.00 -10.63 -11.19
C ASP A 60 16.12 -11.35 -10.43
N ASN A 61 15.87 -12.58 -9.99
CA ASN A 61 16.79 -13.37 -9.20
C ASN A 61 17.34 -12.56 -8.01
N TYR A 62 16.48 -11.83 -7.31
CA TYR A 62 16.80 -10.97 -6.17
C TYR A 62 17.96 -10.00 -6.45
N THR A 63 18.07 -9.50 -7.68
CA THR A 63 19.16 -8.62 -8.12
C THR A 63 18.59 -7.26 -8.52
N CYS A 64 19.23 -6.20 -8.04
CA CYS A 64 18.89 -4.83 -8.42
C CYS A 64 18.99 -4.66 -9.95
N GLN A 65 18.00 -4.04 -10.57
CA GLN A 65 17.97 -3.83 -12.02
C GLN A 65 18.75 -2.59 -12.49
N MET A 66 19.32 -1.82 -11.56
CA MET A 66 20.15 -0.63 -11.86
C MET A 66 21.62 -0.79 -11.45
N CYS A 67 21.97 -1.85 -10.73
CA CYS A 67 23.34 -2.12 -10.31
C CYS A 67 23.52 -3.62 -10.04
N PRO A 68 24.74 -4.17 -10.05
CA PRO A 68 24.95 -5.62 -9.92
C PRO A 68 24.69 -6.18 -8.50
N LYS A 69 24.06 -5.41 -7.60
CA LYS A 69 23.82 -5.83 -6.22
C LYS A 69 22.73 -6.90 -6.16
N ARG A 70 23.09 -8.08 -5.69
CA ARG A 70 22.17 -9.17 -5.31
C ARG A 70 21.88 -9.14 -3.81
N GLY A 71 20.60 -9.31 -3.45
CA GLY A 71 20.15 -9.44 -2.06
C GLY A 71 20.24 -8.16 -1.21
N GLY A 72 20.07 -8.33 0.10
CA GLY A 72 20.00 -7.24 1.07
C GLY A 72 18.61 -6.59 1.13
N ASN A 73 18.57 -5.29 1.43
CA ASN A 73 17.32 -4.53 1.49
C ASN A 73 16.87 -4.10 0.07
N LEU A 74 16.05 -4.95 -0.54
CA LEU A 74 15.47 -4.77 -1.87
C LEU A 74 14.03 -4.24 -1.78
N GLN A 75 13.64 -3.46 -2.78
CA GLN A 75 12.31 -2.89 -2.94
C GLN A 75 11.84 -3.15 -4.37
N ALA A 76 10.55 -3.41 -4.56
CA ALA A 76 9.93 -3.41 -5.88
C ALA A 76 9.15 -2.11 -6.06
N ASP A 77 9.44 -1.39 -7.13
CA ASP A 77 8.64 -0.25 -7.58
C ASP A 77 7.93 -0.57 -8.90
N HIS A 78 6.91 0.22 -9.19
CA HIS A 78 6.25 0.21 -10.50
C HIS A 78 7.09 1.04 -11.49
N TYR A 79 7.33 0.50 -12.68
CA TYR A 79 8.09 1.11 -13.77
C TYR A 79 7.61 0.54 -15.12
N PRO A 80 7.47 1.33 -16.20
CA PRO A 80 7.93 2.72 -16.38
C PRO A 80 7.00 3.80 -15.83
N LYS A 81 5.84 3.44 -15.28
CA LYS A 81 4.93 4.38 -14.61
C LYS A 81 5.01 4.22 -13.09
N MET A 82 4.92 5.32 -12.36
CA MET A 82 4.85 5.24 -10.90
C MET A 82 3.51 4.65 -10.47
N PHE A 83 3.49 4.03 -9.29
CA PHE A 83 2.26 3.55 -8.67
C PHE A 83 1.14 4.61 -8.65
N CYS A 84 1.50 5.86 -8.34
CA CYS A 84 0.53 6.96 -8.27
C CYS A 84 -0.07 7.29 -9.64
N ASP A 85 0.74 7.23 -10.69
CA ASP A 85 0.29 7.49 -12.07
C ASP A 85 -0.64 6.37 -12.51
N ILE A 86 -0.29 5.10 -12.26
CA ILE A 86 -1.19 3.97 -12.56
C ILE A 86 -2.53 4.13 -11.84
N VAL A 87 -2.53 4.54 -10.56
CA VAL A 87 -3.77 4.79 -9.80
C VAL A 87 -4.60 5.91 -10.43
N SER A 88 -3.96 7.00 -10.86
CA SER A 88 -4.64 8.14 -11.47
C SER A 88 -5.15 7.83 -12.87
N ASP A 89 -4.30 7.27 -13.75
CA ASP A 89 -4.61 6.93 -15.14
C ASP A 89 -5.78 5.95 -15.25
N ASN A 90 -5.87 5.00 -14.30
CA ASN A 90 -6.94 4.01 -14.26
C ASN A 90 -8.17 4.47 -13.45
N ASN A 91 -8.21 5.74 -13.00
CA ASN A 91 -9.29 6.31 -12.19
C ASN A 91 -9.66 5.46 -10.96
N ILE A 92 -8.65 4.88 -10.29
CA ILE A 92 -8.88 4.00 -9.15
C ILE A 92 -9.22 4.83 -7.93
N SER A 93 -10.44 4.65 -7.43
CA SER A 93 -11.00 5.34 -6.27
C SER A 93 -11.25 4.43 -5.07
N SER A 94 -11.20 3.11 -5.27
CA SER A 94 -11.47 2.11 -4.23
C SER A 94 -10.50 0.93 -4.22
N TYR A 95 -10.46 0.21 -3.10
CA TYR A 95 -9.66 -1.02 -2.98
C TYR A 95 -10.13 -2.11 -3.96
N LYS A 96 -11.44 -2.20 -4.23
CA LYS A 96 -12.00 -3.20 -5.14
C LYS A 96 -11.58 -2.94 -6.58
N GLU A 97 -11.64 -1.68 -7.02
CA GLU A 97 -11.14 -1.27 -8.35
C GLU A 97 -9.65 -1.56 -8.49
N ALA A 98 -8.85 -1.28 -7.45
CA ALA A 98 -7.44 -1.58 -7.47
C ALA A 98 -7.15 -3.08 -7.65
N LEU A 99 -7.94 -3.96 -7.01
CA LEU A 99 -7.82 -5.41 -7.22
C LEU A 99 -8.18 -5.83 -8.65
N ASN A 100 -9.03 -5.08 -9.36
CA ASN A 100 -9.40 -5.40 -10.74
C ASN A 100 -8.49 -4.73 -11.79
N CYS A 101 -7.65 -3.77 -11.40
CA CYS A 101 -6.70 -3.11 -12.29
C CYS A 101 -5.53 -4.04 -12.64
N GLN A 102 -5.50 -4.53 -13.88
CA GLN A 102 -4.44 -5.43 -14.35
C GLN A 102 -3.06 -4.76 -14.34
N GLU A 103 -2.97 -3.46 -14.67
CA GLU A 103 -1.72 -2.72 -14.77
C GLU A 103 -0.95 -2.66 -13.44
N LEU A 104 -1.65 -2.57 -12.29
CA LEU A 104 -1.05 -2.60 -10.95
C LEU A 104 -0.37 -3.94 -10.63
N TRP A 105 -0.87 -5.03 -11.20
CA TRP A 105 -0.47 -6.40 -10.87
C TRP A 105 0.34 -7.08 -11.98
N ASN A 106 0.61 -6.37 -13.07
CA ASN A 106 1.48 -6.85 -14.12
C ASN A 106 2.91 -6.93 -13.59
N ILE A 107 3.50 -8.12 -13.60
CA ILE A 107 4.89 -8.35 -13.14
C ILE A 107 5.88 -7.59 -14.02
N ASN A 108 5.58 -7.42 -15.31
CA ASN A 108 6.43 -6.68 -16.24
C ASN A 108 6.49 -5.17 -15.93
N ASN A 109 5.51 -4.66 -15.19
CA ASN A 109 5.48 -3.28 -14.71
C ASN A 109 6.21 -3.10 -13.38
N GLY A 110 6.92 -4.12 -12.89
CA GLY A 110 7.70 -4.04 -11.67
C GLY A 110 9.18 -4.30 -11.91
N ARG A 111 10.04 -3.69 -11.10
CA ARG A 111 11.49 -3.94 -11.09
C ARG A 111 12.03 -4.02 -9.67
N THR A 112 13.03 -4.86 -9.47
CA THR A 112 13.76 -4.99 -8.21
C THR A 112 14.85 -3.93 -8.11
N LEU A 113 14.88 -3.16 -7.02
CA LEU A 113 15.92 -2.16 -6.77
C LEU A 113 16.46 -2.27 -5.34
N CYS A 114 17.76 -2.02 -5.16
CA CYS A 114 18.29 -1.75 -3.83
C CYS A 114 17.89 -0.33 -3.38
N VAL A 115 17.80 -0.10 -2.07
CA VAL A 115 17.41 1.22 -1.51
C VAL A 115 18.20 2.41 -2.10
N PRO A 116 19.54 2.36 -2.27
CA PRO A 116 20.28 3.45 -2.90
C PRO A 116 19.87 3.75 -4.34
N CYS A 117 19.57 2.73 -5.15
CA CYS A 117 19.10 2.90 -6.52
C CYS A 117 17.66 3.41 -6.56
N HIS A 118 16.77 2.84 -5.73
CA HIS A 118 15.36 3.26 -5.68
C HIS A 118 15.20 4.74 -5.29
N LYS A 119 16.03 5.27 -4.39
CA LYS A 119 16.01 6.71 -4.06
C LYS A 119 16.39 7.63 -5.24
N LYS A 120 17.02 7.10 -6.29
CA LYS A 120 17.39 7.86 -7.50
C LYS A 120 16.30 7.86 -8.56
N THR A 121 15.24 7.08 -8.40
CA THR A 121 14.18 6.93 -9.43
C THR A 121 13.08 7.98 -9.32
N PHE A 122 13.11 8.80 -8.27
CA PHE A 122 12.17 9.89 -8.09
C PHE A 122 12.83 11.11 -7.44
N LYS A 123 12.22 12.27 -7.67
CA LYS A 123 12.49 13.51 -6.95
C LYS A 123 11.19 14.09 -6.41
N PHE A 124 11.30 15.00 -5.44
CA PHE A 124 10.16 15.73 -4.92
C PHE A 124 9.98 17.07 -5.63
N LYS A 125 8.75 17.40 -6.01
CA LYS A 125 8.34 18.75 -6.41
C LYS A 125 7.11 19.13 -5.59
N GLY A 126 7.32 19.94 -4.55
CA GLY A 126 6.29 20.17 -3.53
C GLY A 126 5.91 18.85 -2.84
N ASN A 127 4.62 18.51 -2.86
CA ASN A 127 4.08 17.28 -2.24
C ASN A 127 3.94 16.10 -3.23
N GLN A 128 4.55 16.20 -4.41
CA GLN A 128 4.44 15.18 -5.46
C GLN A 128 5.79 14.51 -5.74
N PHE A 129 5.73 13.20 -5.96
CA PHE A 129 6.83 12.43 -6.51
C PHE A 129 6.84 12.59 -8.03
N ILE A 130 8.01 12.84 -8.60
CA ILE A 130 8.23 12.88 -10.04
C ILE A 130 9.26 11.81 -10.37
N GLN A 131 8.90 10.90 -11.26
CA GLN A 131 9.84 9.90 -11.75
C GLN A 131 11.00 10.58 -12.47
N VAL A 132 12.21 10.12 -12.20
CA VAL A 132 13.42 10.51 -12.92
C VAL A 132 14.03 9.25 -13.53
N ASN A 133 14.47 9.39 -14.77
CA ASN A 133 15.04 8.31 -15.56
C ASN A 133 16.41 7.89 -15.03
#